data_AF-A0A9E5SUV8-F1
#
_entry.id   AF-A0A9E5SUV8-F1
#
_cell.length_a   1.000
_cell.length_b   1.000
_cell.length_c   1.000
_cell.angle_alpha   90.00
_cell.angle_beta   90.00
_cell.angle_gamma   90.00
#
_symmetry.space_group_name_H-M   'P 1'
#
loop_
_entity.id
_entity.type
_entity.pdbx_description
1 polymer ?
#
loop_
_entity_poly.entity_id
_entity_poly.type
_entity_poly.pdbx_seq_one_letter_code
_entity_poly.pdbx_strand_id
1 'polypeptide(L)' 'MTRFTEIDGRDIGDIKIYALSTCGWCKKTKKCFEDNHIKYAYVDVDRLS' A
#
# COMPACT_ATOMS: atom_id res chain seq x y z
N MET A 1 1.43 -0.60 17.88
CA MET A 1 0.32 -0.19 17.01
C MET A 1 0.90 0.09 15.63
N THR A 2 0.64 -0.78 14.66
CA THR A 2 1.14 -0.66 13.29
C THR A 2 0.38 0.47 12.58
N ARG A 3 1.07 1.52 12.11
CA ARG A 3 0.46 2.61 11.35
C ARG A 3 0.43 2.24 9.86
N PHE A 4 -0.78 2.24 9.29
CA PHE A 4 -0.99 2.09 7.85
C PHE A 4 -1.13 3.46 7.21
N THR A 5 -0.55 3.62 6.03
CA THR A 5 -0.76 4.80 5.19
C THR A 5 -1.92 4.52 4.25
N GLU A 6 -3.01 5.27 4.40
CA GLU A 6 -4.20 5.15 3.56
C GLU A 6 -4.10 6.10 2.37
N ILE A 7 -4.46 5.59 1.20
CA ILE A 7 -4.54 6.34 -0.05
C ILE A 7 -6.00 6.35 -0.50
N ASP A 8 -6.53 7.54 -0.70
CA ASP A 8 -7.89 7.75 -1.21
C ASP A 8 -8.01 7.37 -2.70
N GLY A 9 -9.19 6.87 -3.06
CA GLY A 9 -9.51 6.45 -4.41
C GLY A 9 -10.88 5.79 -4.49
N ARG A 10 -11.10 5.06 -5.58
CA ARG A 10 -12.26 4.20 -5.79
C ARG A 10 -12.25 3.09 -4.75
N ASP A 11 -13.27 3.09 -3.91
CA ASP A 11 -13.51 2.06 -2.90
C ASP A 11 -14.05 0.79 -3.60
N ILE A 12 -13.26 -0.28 -3.58
CA ILE A 12 -13.62 -1.59 -4.12
C ILE A 12 -13.53 -2.71 -3.07
N GLY A 13 -13.26 -2.34 -1.81
CA GLY A 13 -13.04 -3.25 -0.70
C GLY A 13 -11.89 -2.81 0.22
N ASP A 14 -11.74 -3.50 1.35
CA ASP A 14 -10.64 -3.29 2.30
C ASP A 14 -9.35 -3.93 1.78
N ILE A 15 -8.51 -3.12 1.13
CA ILE A 15 -7.23 -3.54 0.56
C ILE A 15 -6.09 -3.08 1.46
N LYS A 16 -5.33 -4.03 2.00
CA LYS A 16 -4.12 -3.80 2.80
C LYS A 16 -2.88 -4.39 2.11
N ILE A 17 -1.92 -3.53 1.78
CA ILE A 17 -0.65 -3.91 1.15
C ILE A 17 0.45 -3.97 2.20
N TYR A 18 0.99 -5.17 2.40
CA TYR A 18 2.19 -5.38 3.21
C TYR A 18 3.39 -5.35 2.27
N ALA A 19 4.19 -4.29 2.39
CA ALA A 19 5.31 -4.02 1.49
C ALA A 19 6.64 -4.05 2.24
N LEU A 20 7.72 -4.15 1.48
CA LEU A 20 9.09 -3.89 1.96
C LEU A 20 9.59 -2.61 1.28
N SER A 21 10.20 -1.70 2.04
CA SER A 21 10.68 -0.41 1.56
C SER A 21 11.74 -0.54 0.46
N THR A 22 12.48 -1.66 0.46
CA THR A 22 13.52 -2.02 -0.51
C THR A 22 13.01 -2.84 -1.70
N CYS A 23 11.78 -3.34 -1.68
CA CYS A 23 11.27 -4.22 -2.73
C CYS A 23 10.75 -3.44 -3.94
N GLY A 24 11.37 -3.66 -5.11
CA GLY A 24 10.95 -3.05 -6.38
C GLY A 24 9.55 -3.50 -6.84
N TRP A 25 9.16 -4.73 -6.53
CA TRP A 25 7.82 -5.24 -6.87
C TRP A 25 6.73 -4.57 -6.04
N CYS A 26 6.95 -4.37 -4.74
CA CYS A 26 6.00 -3.65 -3.88
C CYS A 26 5.73 -2.24 -4.40
N LYS A 27 6.76 -1.54 -4.88
CA LYS A 27 6.60 -0.20 -5.50
C LYS A 27 5.76 -0.25 -6.77
N LYS A 28 5.99 -1.25 -7.64
CA LYS A 28 5.18 -1.46 -8.86
C LYS A 28 3.72 -1.76 -8.54
N THR A 29 3.46 -2.57 -7.51
CA THR A 29 2.10 -2.86 -7.06
C THR A 29 1.39 -1.61 -6.55
N LYS A 30 2.01 -0.84 -5.63
CA LYS A 30 1.45 0.45 -5.16
C LYS A 30 1.12 1.39 -6.33
N LYS A 31 2.06 1.51 -7.28
CA LYS A 31 1.88 2.31 -8.50
C LYS A 31 0.73 1.83 -9.37
N CYS A 32 0.53 0.51 -9.51
CA CYS A 32 -0.63 -0.04 -10.22
C CYS A 32 -1.95 0.39 -9.57
N PHE A 33 -2.05 0.33 -8.23
CA PHE A 33 -3.24 0.79 -7.51
C PHE A 33 -3.45 2.30 -7.66
N GLU A 34 -2.39 3.10 -7.60
CA GLU A 34 -2.44 4.56 -7.84
C GLU A 34 -2.88 4.90 -9.27
N ASP A 35 -2.29 4.23 -10.28
CA ASP A 35 -2.62 4.45 -11.70
C ASP A 35 -4.08 4.07 -12.01
N ASN A 36 -4.68 3.14 -11.23
CA ASN A 36 -6.09 2.79 -11.31
C ASN A 36 -6.99 3.61 -10.36
N HIS A 37 -6.42 4.57 -9.63
CA HIS A 37 -7.11 5.38 -8.62
C HIS A 37 -7.90 4.51 -7.61
N ILE A 38 -7.34 3.40 -7.17
CA ILE A 38 -8.00 2.49 -6.21
C ILE A 38 -7.63 2.93 -4.80
N LYS A 39 -8.60 2.88 -3.88
CA LYS A 39 -8.35 3.10 -2.46
C LYS A 39 -7.66 1.90 -1.84
N TYR A 40 -6.53 2.12 -1.16
CA TYR A 40 -5.81 1.06 -0.45
C TYR A 40 -5.02 1.62 0.73
N ALA A 41 -4.73 0.76 1.70
CA ALA A 41 -3.84 1.05 2.81
C ALA A 41 -2.54 0.26 2.64
N TYR A 42 -1.38 0.82 2.98
CA TYR A 42 -0.12 0.08 2.96
C TYR A 42 0.71 0.27 4.22
N VAL A 43 1.55 -0.72 4.52
CA VAL A 43 2.56 -0.66 5.57
C VAL A 43 3.86 -1.25 5.05
N ASP A 44 4.99 -0.59 5.34
CA ASP A 44 6.31 -1.14 5.07
C ASP A 44 6.78 -1.94 6.29
N VAL A 45 6.74 -3.28 6.18
CA VAL A 45 6.94 -4.20 7.32
C VAL A 45 8.38 -4.21 7.82
N ASP A 46 9.36 -3.87 6.98
CA ASP A 46 10.77 -3.73 7.38
C ASP A 46 11.04 -2.53 8.28
N ARG A 47 10.11 -1.57 8.32
CA ARG A 47 10.22 -0.35 9.12
C ARG A 47 9.48 -0.43 10.45
N LEU A 48 8.95 -1.60 10.79
CA LEU A 48 8.29 -1.84 12.06
C LEU A 48 9.35 -2.09 13.13
N SER A 49 9.34 -1.26 14.18
CA SER A 49 10.15 -1.37 15.40
C SER A 49 9.27 -1.31 16.63
#